data_AF-D8EZE3-F1
#
_entry.id   AF-D8EZE3-F1
#
_cell.length_a   1.000
_cell.length_b   1.000
_cell.length_c   1.000
_cell.angle_alpha   90.00
_cell.angle_beta   90.00
_cell.angle_gamma   90.00
#
_symmetry.space_group_name_H-M   'P 1'
#
loop_
_entity.id
_entity.type
_entity.pdbx_description
1 polymer ?
#
loop_
_entity_poly.entity_id
_entity_poly.type
_entity_poly.pdbx_seq_one_letter_code
_entity_poly.pdbx_strand_id
1 'polypeptide(L)' 'YLLKDAAEKMIMESVDLVEMDGEDIRMVNIFGEQKTVRGKLTRYDNRKGKIIIEPA' A
#
# COMPACT_ATOMS: atom_id res chain seq x y z
N TYR A 1 -2.70 1.34 -3.06
CA TYR A 1 -2.68 1.17 -4.52
C TYR A 1 -1.26 0.82 -4.96
N LEU A 2 -1.10 0.00 -6.00
CA LEU A 2 0.16 -0.14 -6.72
C LEU A 2 0.17 0.79 -7.92
N LEU A 3 1.27 1.50 -8.14
CA LEU A 3 1.52 2.24 -9.37
C LEU A 3 2.25 1.32 -10.35
N LYS A 4 1.65 0.99 -11.48
CA LYS A 4 2.28 0.22 -12.56
C LYS A 4 1.92 0.85 -13.90
N ASP A 5 2.91 1.14 -14.74
CA ASP A 5 2.71 1.74 -16.07
C ASP A 5 1.84 3.01 -16.03
N ALA A 6 2.09 3.87 -15.02
CA ALA A 6 1.29 5.08 -14.73
C ALA A 6 -0.18 4.84 -14.31
N ALA A 7 -0.61 3.59 -14.12
CA ALA A 7 -1.95 3.25 -13.64
C ALA A 7 -1.94 2.86 -12.14
N GLU A 8 -2.89 3.39 -11.38
CA GLU A 8 -3.15 2.98 -10.00
C GLU A 8 -4.03 1.72 -9.99
N LYS A 9 -3.50 0.61 -9.46
CA LYS A 9 -4.27 -0.61 -9.18
C LYS A 9 -4.59 -0.70 -7.69
N MET A 10 -5.87 -0.76 -7.33
CA MET A 10 -6.27 -1.00 -5.94
C MET A 10 -5.88 -2.42 -5.53
N ILE A 11 -5.26 -2.57 -4.36
CA ILE A 11 -4.75 -3.86 -3.88
C ILE A 11 -5.29 -4.28 -2.53
N MET A 12 -5.81 -3.32 -1.77
CA MET A 12 -6.37 -3.48 -0.43
C MET A 12 -7.18 -2.22 -0.13
N GLU A 13 -8.34 -2.40 0.48
CA GLU A 13 -9.22 -1.33 0.96
C GLU A 13 -9.13 -1.24 2.48
N SER A 14 -9.53 -0.08 3.03
CA SER A 14 -9.69 0.12 4.47
C SER A 14 -8.45 -0.26 5.29
N VAL A 15 -7.27 0.15 4.81
CA VAL A 15 -5.98 -0.11 5.46
C VAL A 15 -5.93 0.63 6.80
N ASP A 16 -5.59 -0.10 7.86
CA ASP A 16 -5.46 0.41 9.24
C ASP A 16 -3.98 0.50 9.67
N LEU A 17 -3.18 -0.51 9.29
CA LEU A 17 -1.76 -0.59 9.62
C LEU A 17 -0.93 -0.78 8.35
N VAL A 18 0.19 -0.04 8.28
CA VAL A 18 1.26 -0.27 7.29
C VAL A 18 2.58 -0.32 8.02
N GLU A 19 3.31 -1.41 7.83
CA GLU A 19 4.66 -1.62 8.34
C GLU A 19 5.62 -1.85 7.17
N MET A 20 6.83 -1.33 7.28
CA MET A 20 7.84 -1.40 6.24
C MET A 20 9.13 -1.97 6.83
N ASP A 21 9.65 -3.03 6.23
CA ASP A 21 10.96 -3.61 6.51
C ASP A 21 11.75 -3.71 5.19
N GLY A 22 12.66 -2.77 4.97
CA GLY A 22 13.34 -2.63 3.68
C GLY A 22 12.36 -2.38 2.53
N GLU A 23 12.29 -3.32 1.59
CA GLU A 23 11.35 -3.29 0.46
C GLU A 23 10.04 -4.03 0.75
N ASP A 24 9.93 -4.75 1.87
CA ASP A 24 8.73 -5.47 2.24
C ASP A 24 7.75 -4.52 2.96
N ILE A 25 6.58 -4.32 2.35
CA ILE A 25 5.51 -3.49 2.87
C ILE A 25 4.35 -4.40 3.28
N ARG A 26 4.16 -4.55 4.59
CA ARG A 26 3.03 -5.28 5.18
C ARG A 26 1.88 -4.31 5.45
N MET A 27 0.70 -4.67 4.99
CA MET A 27 -0.53 -3.91 5.24
C MET A 27 -1.55 -4.81 5.94
N VAL A 28 -2.29 -4.23 6.88
CA VAL A 28 -3.44 -4.86 7.53
C VAL A 28 -4.64 -3.94 7.38
N ASN A 29 -5.78 -4.49 6.94
CA ASN A 29 -7.03 -3.73 6.90
C ASN A 29 -7.83 -3.85 8.20
N ILE A 30 -8.87 -3.03 8.34
CA ILE A 30 -9.76 -3.02 9.52
C ILE A 30 -10.46 -4.35 9.82
N PHE A 31 -10.45 -5.30 8.88
CA PHE A 31 -11.03 -6.64 9.04
C PHE A 31 -9.99 -7.69 9.45
N GLY A 32 -8.72 -7.29 9.59
CA GLY A 32 -7.60 -8.18 9.92
C GLY A 32 -6.98 -8.91 8.73
N GLU A 33 -7.43 -8.64 7.50
CA GLU A 33 -6.78 -9.19 6.30
C GLU A 33 -5.40 -8.58 6.13
N GLN A 34 -4.41 -9.43 5.85
CA GLN A 34 -3.02 -9.03 5.70
C GLN A 34 -2.54 -9.22 4.27
N LYS A 35 -1.71 -8.29 3.81
CA LYS A 35 -1.05 -8.39 2.51
C LYS A 35 0.34 -7.81 2.56
N THR A 36 1.30 -8.55 2.04
CA THR A 36 2.68 -8.09 1.87
C THR A 36 2.95 -7.85 0.39
N VAL A 37 3.56 -6.71 0.08
CA VAL A 37 4.04 -6.39 -1.26
C VAL A 37 5.49 -5.94 -1.18
N ARG A 38 6.27 -6.24 -2.22
CA ARG A 38 7.62 -5.68 -2.39
C ARG A 38 7.55 -4.39 -3.18
N GLY A 39 8.18 -3.33 -2.66
CA GLY A 39 8.25 -2.05 -3.33
C GLY A 39 8.55 -0.90 -2.38
N LYS A 40 8.28 0.31 -2.86
CA LYS A 40 8.54 1.55 -2.15
C LYS A 40 7.26 2.36 -1.98
N LEU A 41 7.03 2.88 -0.77
CA LEU A 41 5.98 3.87 -0.55
C LEU A 41 6.35 5.17 -1.29
N THR A 42 5.54 5.57 -2.27
CA THR A 42 5.78 6.79 -3.06
C THR A 42 4.93 7.96 -2.63
N ARG A 43 3.69 7.71 -2.18
CA ARG A 43 2.79 8.78 -1.72
C ARG A 43 1.85 8.28 -0.63
N TYR A 44 1.68 9.12 0.40
CA TYR A 44 0.58 9.04 1.35
C TYR A 44 -0.22 10.34 1.32
N ASP A 45 -1.53 10.22 1.12
CA ASP A 45 -2.48 11.34 1.08
C ASP A 45 -3.63 11.04 2.06
N ASN A 46 -3.50 11.53 3.28
CA ASN A 46 -4.49 11.28 4.34
C ASN A 46 -5.86 11.89 4.02
N ARG A 47 -5.91 13.05 3.35
CA ARG A 47 -7.18 13.70 2.99
C ARG A 47 -7.99 12.87 2.01
N LYS A 48 -7.32 12.11 1.15
CA LYS A 48 -7.95 11.19 0.18
C LYS A 48 -7.99 9.74 0.67
N GLY A 49 -7.43 9.43 1.83
CA GLY A 49 -7.26 8.05 2.31
C GLY A 49 -6.45 7.18 1.33
N LYS A 50 -5.43 7.74 0.67
CA LYS A 50 -4.67 7.03 -0.37
C LYS A 50 -3.23 6.77 0.03
N ILE A 51 -2.80 5.52 -0.18
CA ILE A 51 -1.42 5.05 -0.11
C ILE A 51 -1.03 4.53 -1.49
N ILE A 52 0.05 5.05 -2.07
CA ILE A 52 0.60 4.62 -3.36
C ILE A 52 1.95 3.96 -3.11
N ILE A 53 2.08 2.74 -3.62
CA ILE A 53 3.29 1.92 -3.56
C ILE A 53 3.74 1.66 -5.00
N GLU A 54 5.02 1.86 -5.26
CA GLU A 54 5.64 1.46 -6.52
C GLU A 54 6.31 0.09 -6.32
N PRO A 55 5.92 -0.95 -7.07
CA PRO A 55 6.55 -2.27 -6.98
C PRO A 55 8.04 -2.21 -7.32
N ALA A 56 8.84 -3.03 -6.65
CA ALA A 56 10.25 -3.26 -6.99
C ALA A 56 10.40 -4.14 -8.25
#